data_AF-A0A0D0P3C6-F1
#
_entry.id   AF-A0A0D0P3C6-F1
#
_cell.length_a   1.000
_cell.length_b   1.000
_cell.length_c   1.000
_cell.angle_alpha   90.00
_cell.angle_beta   90.00
_cell.angle_gamma   90.00
#
_symmetry.space_group_name_H-M   'P 1'
#
loop_
_entity.id
_entity.type
_entity.pdbx_description
1 polymer ?
#
loop_
_entity_poly.entity_id
_entity_poly.type
_entity_poly.pdbx_seq_one_letter_code
_entity_poly.pdbx_strand_id
1 'polypeptide(L)'
;MNNWTGCTLTRENWWLSHGIWTFDPPVHIYNGQQGSWASESNGFATGTEGYARFFADNCANPVLNSRSIQVHWNNPYVGSNSYDSNGTDTKFYVPQPAGGGGNNATAEFSAWGL
;
A
#
# COMPACT_ATOMS: atom_id res chain seq x y z
N MET A 1 5.60 -2.75 1.75
CA MET A 1 4.87 -2.25 2.93
C MET A 1 5.51 -2.80 4.19
N ASN A 2 6.15 -1.95 4.98
CA ASN A 2 6.68 -2.31 6.29
C ASN A 2 5.62 -2.08 7.36
N ASN A 3 5.33 -3.12 8.15
CA ASN A 3 4.34 -3.03 9.20
C ASN A 3 4.99 -2.84 10.58
N TRP A 4 4.95 -1.60 11.08
CA TRP A 4 5.39 -1.22 12.43
C TRP A 4 4.23 -0.75 13.31
N THR A 5 3.01 -1.17 12.97
CA THR A 5 1.79 -0.70 13.65
C THR A 5 1.57 -1.33 15.02
N GLY A 6 2.26 -2.43 15.32
CA GLY A 6 1.91 -3.27 16.46
C GLY A 6 0.73 -4.21 16.19
N CYS A 7 0.19 -4.24 14.97
CA CYS A 7 -0.94 -5.08 14.56
C CYS A 7 -0.53 -6.06 13.46
N THR A 8 -1.37 -7.06 13.20
CA THR A 8 -1.38 -7.76 11.91
C THR A 8 -2.24 -6.96 10.94
N LEU A 9 -1.75 -6.75 9.72
CA LEU A 9 -2.50 -6.10 8.66
C LEU A 9 -3.09 -7.16 7.75
N THR A 10 -4.41 -7.29 7.75
CA THR A 10 -5.14 -8.25 6.90
C THR A 10 -5.73 -7.51 5.72
N ARG A 11 -5.48 -8.00 4.50
CA ARG A 11 -5.94 -7.38 3.26
C ARG A 11 -7.47 -7.37 3.21
N GLU A 12 -8.04 -6.18 3.12
CA GLU A 12 -9.47 -5.95 3.03
C GLU A 12 -9.92 -5.79 1.58
N ASN A 13 -9.23 -4.93 0.82
CA ASN A 13 -9.58 -4.63 -0.56
C ASN A 13 -8.33 -4.23 -1.37
N TRP A 14 -8.31 -4.53 -2.66
CA TRP A 14 -7.24 -4.15 -3.57
C TRP A 14 -7.78 -4.03 -4.99
N TRP A 15 -7.30 -3.03 -5.73
CA TRP A 15 -7.80 -2.74 -7.08
C TRP A 15 -6.74 -2.03 -7.91
N LEU A 16 -6.78 -2.25 -9.23
CA LEU A 16 -6.04 -1.47 -10.21
C LEU A 16 -7.02 -0.70 -11.09
N SER A 17 -6.90 0.63 -11.10
CA SER A 17 -7.57 1.48 -12.08
C SER A 17 -6.98 1.26 -13.48
N HIS A 18 -5.67 1.00 -13.54
CA HIS A 18 -4.93 0.72 -14.78
C HIS A 18 -3.81 -0.30 -14.52
N GLY A 19 -3.56 -1.16 -15.50
CA GLY A 19 -2.54 -2.22 -15.45
C GLY A 19 -3.11 -3.57 -15.03
N ILE A 20 -2.20 -4.53 -14.81
CA ILE A 20 -2.48 -5.87 -14.30
C ILE A 20 -1.58 -6.18 -13.11
N TRP A 21 -2.03 -7.10 -12.26
CA TRP A 21 -1.18 -7.61 -11.18
C TRP A 21 -0.15 -8.59 -11.73
N THR A 22 1.12 -8.34 -11.43
CA THR A 22 2.16 -9.37 -11.54
C THR A 22 1.99 -10.36 -10.38
N PHE A 23 1.76 -9.84 -9.17
CA PHE A 23 1.30 -10.60 -8.01
C PHE A 23 0.56 -9.69 -7.04
N ASP A 24 -0.51 -10.22 -6.44
CA ASP A 24 -1.40 -9.48 -5.56
C ASP A 24 -0.75 -9.08 -4.22
N PRO A 25 -1.28 -8.04 -3.53
CA PRO A 25 -0.95 -7.77 -2.13
C PRO A 25 -1.15 -8.99 -1.23
N PRO A 26 -0.26 -9.27 -0.27
CA PRO A 26 -0.39 -10.45 0.57
C PRO A 26 -1.64 -10.36 1.44
N VAL A 27 -2.23 -11.50 1.79
CA VAL A 27 -3.43 -11.56 2.65
C VAL A 27 -3.12 -11.05 4.05
N HIS A 28 -1.93 -11.34 4.57
CA HIS A 28 -1.48 -10.89 5.89
C HIS A 28 -0.08 -10.27 5.82
N ILE A 29 0.12 -9.20 6.58
CA ILE A 29 1.43 -8.67 6.92
C ILE A 29 1.51 -8.62 8.44
N TYR A 30 2.23 -9.57 9.04
CA TYR A 30 2.37 -9.63 10.49
C TYR A 30 3.17 -8.43 11.03
N ASN A 31 2.98 -8.13 12.32
CA ASN A 31 3.72 -7.06 12.98
C ASN A 31 5.24 -7.28 12.86
N GLY A 32 5.97 -6.23 12.47
CA GLY A 32 7.42 -6.26 12.24
C GLY A 32 7.85 -6.92 10.93
N GLN A 33 6.91 -7.32 10.06
CA GLN A 33 7.20 -7.91 8.76
C GLN A 33 6.94 -6.96 7.59
N GLN A 34 7.41 -7.38 6.42
CA GLN A 34 7.22 -6.68 5.16
C GLN A 34 6.31 -7.49 4.22
N GLY A 35 5.30 -6.82 3.65
CA GLY A 35 4.52 -7.31 2.53
C GLY A 35 4.91 -6.61 1.23
N SER A 36 4.98 -7.37 0.14
CA SER A 36 5.29 -6.86 -1.21
C SER A 36 4.23 -7.28 -2.22
N TRP A 37 4.03 -6.44 -3.23
CA TRP A 37 3.18 -6.70 -4.40
C TRP A 37 3.74 -5.96 -5.61
N ALA A 38 3.28 -6.34 -6.79
CA ALA A 38 3.67 -5.68 -8.02
C ALA A 38 2.53 -5.66 -9.04
N SER A 39 2.42 -4.53 -9.74
CA SER A 39 1.55 -4.33 -10.89
C SER A 39 2.40 -3.89 -12.08
N GLU A 40 1.98 -4.27 -13.29
CA GLU A 40 2.62 -3.88 -14.54
C GLU A 40 1.62 -3.27 -15.52
N SER A 41 2.12 -2.42 -16.41
CA SER A 41 1.29 -1.85 -17.47
C SER A 41 1.06 -2.90 -18.56
N ASN A 42 -0.20 -3.08 -19.00
CA ASN A 42 -0.57 -4.03 -20.05
C ASN A 42 -1.22 -3.35 -21.27
N GLY A 43 -1.11 -2.03 -21.40
CA GLY A 43 -1.69 -1.24 -22.48
C GLY A 43 -0.69 -0.34 -23.20
N PHE A 44 -1.03 0.04 -24.43
CA PHE A 44 -0.24 1.02 -25.18
C PHE A 44 -0.42 2.41 -24.55
N ALA A 45 0.69 3.03 -24.13
CA ALA A 45 0.71 4.34 -23.50
C ALA A 45 -0.07 4.46 -22.16
N THR A 46 -0.23 3.36 -21.42
CA THR A 46 -0.84 3.36 -20.08
C THR A 46 0.19 3.26 -18.97
N GLY A 47 -0.09 3.89 -17.84
CA GLY A 47 0.62 3.67 -16.57
C GLY A 47 0.00 2.54 -15.74
N THR A 48 0.46 2.38 -14.51
CA THR A 48 -0.18 1.54 -13.48
C THR A 48 -0.72 2.41 -12.37
N GLU A 49 -1.97 2.22 -11.98
CA GLU A 49 -2.58 2.92 -10.85
C GLU A 49 -3.43 1.95 -10.06
N GLY A 50 -3.32 2.01 -8.73
CA GLY A 50 -4.08 1.14 -7.86
C GLY A 50 -3.92 1.47 -6.39
N TYR A 51 -4.68 0.76 -5.57
CA TYR A 51 -4.59 0.83 -4.13
C TYR A 51 -4.65 -0.56 -3.50
N ALA A 52 -4.13 -0.63 -2.27
CA ALA A 52 -4.30 -1.74 -1.36
C ALA A 52 -4.76 -1.21 -0.01
N ARG A 53 -5.84 -1.80 0.51
CA ARG A 53 -6.42 -1.49 1.80
C ARG A 53 -6.34 -2.70 2.72
N PHE A 54 -5.89 -2.46 3.93
CA PHE A 54 -5.73 -3.44 4.99
C PHE A 54 -6.52 -3.02 6.21
N PHE A 55 -7.01 -4.00 6.95
CA PHE A 55 -7.63 -3.83 8.25
C PHE A 55 -6.67 -4.33 9.32
N ALA A 56 -6.54 -3.57 10.40
CA ALA A 56 -5.67 -3.91 11.51
C ALA A 56 -6.39 -4.84 12.49
N ASP A 57 -5.80 -6.00 12.75
CA ASP A 57 -6.25 -6.98 13.72
C ASP A 57 -5.08 -7.46 14.58
N ASN A 58 -5.40 -8.21 15.65
CA ASN A 58 -4.42 -8.77 16.58
C ASN A 58 -3.41 -7.71 17.08
N CYS A 59 -3.91 -6.51 17.38
CA CYS A 59 -3.09 -5.37 17.78
C CYS A 59 -2.60 -5.45 19.22
N ALA A 60 -1.33 -5.11 19.44
CA ALA A 60 -0.77 -4.89 20.77
C ALA A 60 -1.49 -3.75 21.53
N ASN A 61 -1.90 -2.70 20.82
CA ASN A 61 -2.81 -1.67 21.33
C ASN A 61 -4.24 -1.97 20.83
N PRO A 62 -5.18 -2.37 21.71
CA PRO A 62 -6.52 -2.75 21.28
C PRO A 62 -7.32 -1.64 20.58
N VAL A 63 -6.99 -0.36 20.81
CA VAL A 63 -7.66 0.79 20.17
C VAL A 63 -7.44 0.82 18.65
N LEU A 64 -6.36 0.20 18.19
CA LEU A 64 -6.00 0.10 16.77
C LEU A 64 -6.75 -1.04 16.05
N ASN A 65 -7.37 -1.97 16.79
CA ASN A 65 -8.14 -3.03 16.15
C ASN A 65 -9.30 -2.43 15.37
N SER A 66 -9.59 -3.07 14.26
CA SER A 66 -10.67 -2.70 13.37
C SER A 66 -10.56 -1.35 12.66
N ARG A 67 -9.33 -0.89 12.49
CA ARG A 67 -8.99 0.36 11.80
C ARG A 67 -8.33 0.04 10.46
N SER A 68 -8.53 0.91 9.46
CA SER A 68 -8.01 0.67 8.12
C SER A 68 -6.74 1.43 7.82
N ILE A 69 -5.88 0.84 7.01
CA ILE A 69 -4.71 1.45 6.39
C ILE A 69 -4.84 1.28 4.88
N GLN A 70 -4.71 2.37 4.14
CA GLN A 70 -4.75 2.35 2.69
C GLN A 70 -3.47 2.97 2.13
N VAL A 71 -2.93 2.33 1.10
CA VAL A 71 -1.85 2.87 0.29
C VAL A 71 -2.29 2.89 -1.17
N HIS A 72 -2.00 4.00 -1.85
CA HIS A 72 -2.35 4.23 -3.24
C HIS A 72 -1.08 4.62 -4.01
N TRP A 73 -0.94 4.10 -5.22
CA TRP A 73 0.15 4.42 -6.14
C TRP A 73 -0.40 4.71 -7.52
N ASN A 74 0.26 5.64 -8.20
CA ASN A 74 0.07 5.92 -9.61
C ASN A 74 1.44 6.14 -10.25
N ASN A 75 1.77 5.30 -11.24
CA ASN A 75 2.95 5.38 -12.08
C ASN A 75 2.49 5.60 -13.53
N PRO A 76 2.34 6.85 -13.98
CA PRO A 76 1.78 7.17 -15.29
C PRO A 76 2.79 6.93 -16.43
N TYR A 77 2.28 6.69 -17.65
CA TYR A 77 3.13 6.55 -18.86
C TYR A 77 3.94 7.82 -19.19
N VAL A 78 3.38 9.01 -18.86
CA VAL A 78 4.04 10.32 -18.96
C VAL A 78 3.69 11.10 -17.70
N GLY A 79 4.70 11.56 -16.97
CA GLY A 79 4.54 12.35 -15.74
C GLY A 79 5.45 11.86 -14.62
N SER A 80 5.12 12.27 -13.40
CA SER A 80 5.81 11.83 -12.18
C SER A 80 4.95 10.83 -11.43
N ASN A 81 5.60 9.84 -10.82
CA ASN A 81 4.92 8.91 -9.94
C ASN A 81 4.33 9.64 -8.73
N SER A 82 3.11 9.26 -8.33
CA SER A 82 2.46 9.77 -7.14
C SER A 82 2.05 8.62 -6.22
N TYR A 83 2.12 8.91 -4.93
CA TYR A 83 1.86 7.95 -3.86
C TYR A 83 1.15 8.67 -2.73
N ASP A 84 0.15 8.05 -2.13
CA ASP A 84 -0.55 8.60 -0.97
C ASP A 84 -1.13 7.49 -0.09
N SER A 85 -1.67 7.89 1.05
CA SER A 85 -2.27 7.02 2.05
C SER A 85 -3.69 7.45 2.42
N ASN A 86 -4.38 8.16 1.52
CA ASN A 86 -5.75 8.58 1.74
C ASN A 86 -6.65 7.37 1.96
N GLY A 87 -7.54 7.42 2.96
CA GLY A 87 -8.31 6.28 3.45
C GLY A 87 -7.69 5.52 4.63
N THR A 88 -6.49 5.90 5.07
CA THR A 88 -5.91 5.46 6.34
C THR A 88 -6.61 6.14 7.52
N ASP A 89 -6.96 5.36 8.55
CA ASP A 89 -7.52 5.88 9.81
C ASP A 89 -6.50 6.76 10.54
N THR A 90 -6.97 7.82 11.20
CA THR A 90 -6.12 8.82 11.87
C THR A 90 -5.34 8.28 13.07
N LYS A 91 -5.59 7.04 13.48
CA LYS A 91 -4.78 6.31 14.46
C LYS A 91 -3.53 5.66 13.88
N PHE A 92 -3.31 5.78 12.57
CA PHE A 92 -2.08 5.35 11.94
C PHE A 92 -1.37 6.50 11.25
N TYR A 93 -0.06 6.39 11.19
CA TYR A 93 0.79 7.25 10.39
C TYR A 93 1.39 6.45 9.24
N VAL A 94 1.16 6.92 8.01
CA VAL A 94 1.73 6.37 6.78
C VAL A 94 2.29 7.54 5.96
N PRO A 95 3.61 7.81 6.06
CA PRO A 95 4.25 8.83 5.26
C PRO A 95 4.22 8.45 3.78
N GLN A 96 4.24 9.47 2.92
CA GLN A 96 4.48 9.25 1.50
C GLN A 96 5.87 8.63 1.31
N PRO A 97 5.98 7.52 0.54
CA PRO A 97 7.26 6.91 0.25
C PRO A 97 8.12 7.87 -0.55
N ALA A 98 9.44 7.82 -0.35
CA ALA A 98 10.37 8.44 -1.28
C ALA A 98 10.21 7.74 -2.64
N GLY A 99 9.66 8.44 -3.62
CA GLY A 99 9.29 7.83 -4.90
C GLY A 99 10.50 7.35 -5.69
N GLY A 100 10.45 6.10 -6.17
CA GLY A 100 11.35 5.63 -7.23
C GLY A 100 11.02 6.35 -8.54
N GLY A 101 12.01 6.96 -9.19
CA GLY A 101 11.86 7.55 -10.51
C GLY A 101 11.88 6.51 -11.63
N GLY A 102 11.33 6.87 -12.79
CA GLY A 102 11.37 6.04 -14.02
C GLY A 102 10.24 5.02 -14.15
N ASN A 103 10.35 4.18 -15.20
CA ASN A 103 9.27 3.30 -15.67
C ASN A 103 9.12 2.00 -14.85
N ASN A 104 10.14 1.64 -14.06
CA ASN A 104 10.10 0.51 -13.12
C ASN A 104 10.37 1.05 -11.71
N ALA A 105 9.33 1.57 -11.09
CA ALA A 105 9.42 2.26 -9.81
C ALA A 105 9.08 1.32 -8.65
N THR A 106 9.98 1.26 -7.68
CA THR A 106 9.71 0.64 -6.38
C THR A 106 9.30 1.74 -5.39
N ALA A 107 8.20 1.53 -4.69
CA ALA A 107 7.74 2.42 -3.62
C ALA A 107 7.65 1.64 -2.30
N GLU A 108 8.31 2.15 -1.27
CA GLU A 108 8.34 1.51 0.04
C GLU A 108 7.49 2.27 1.06
N PHE A 109 6.24 1.84 1.21
CA PHE A 109 5.36 2.32 2.27
C PHE A 109 5.73 1.72 3.62
N SER A 110 5.54 2.49 4.68
CA SER A 110 5.68 2.04 6.07
C SER A 110 4.50 2.56 6.90
N ALA A 111 3.99 1.78 7.85
CA ALA A 111 2.93 2.22 8.78
C ALA A 111 3.32 2.07 10.24
N TRP A 112 2.86 3.03 11.05
CA TRP A 112 2.97 3.05 12.51
C TRP A 112 1.62 3.32 13.17
N GLY A 113 1.42 2.78 14.37
CA GLY A 113 0.29 3.14 15.24
C GLY A 113 0.61 4.40 16.05
N LEU A 114 -0.40 5.24 16.28
CA LEU A 114 -0.32 6.49 17.06
C LEU A 114 -0.95 6.38 18.46
#